data_AF-A0A2N7TZI3-F1
#
_entry.id   AF-A0A2N7TZI3-F1
#
_cell.length_a   1.000
_cell.length_b   1.000
_cell.length_c   1.000
_cell.angle_alpha   90.00
_cell.angle_beta   90.00
_cell.angle_gamma   90.00
#
_symmetry.space_group_name_H-M   'P 1'
#
loop_
_entity.id
_entity.type
_entity.pdbx_description
1 polymer ?
#
loop_
_entity_poly.entity_id
_entity_poly.type
_entity_poly.pdbx_seq_one_letter_code
_entity_poly.pdbx_strand_id
1 'polypeptide(L)'
;MNSISPQILGAIIGASISLVAAVIVLIFTNKAHDRRQAAQHAYEQDKENKRHRQAKLEDCYLAFSRWEICFAGIYIGMIGYVKGDFTEERAYEIVKLKTQGGSKEQAEMIINLHFPNLKEKYDATQSARGEIVKYFPPNPKGSGGLKGFYSAQEKFEAAAQQLKEAIRIELENL
;
A
#
# COMPACT_ATOMS: atom_id res chain seq x y z
N MET A 1 73.36 7.95 42.18
CA MET A 1 72.51 8.00 40.97
C MET A 1 72.31 6.58 40.49
N ASN A 2 71.12 6.01 40.66
CA ASN A 2 70.83 4.65 40.20
C ASN A 2 70.60 4.69 38.68
N SER A 3 71.54 4.17 37.90
CA SER A 3 71.37 4.01 36.45
C SER A 3 70.32 2.94 36.20
N ILE A 4 69.25 3.28 35.47
CA ILE A 4 68.23 2.33 35.03
C ILE A 4 68.92 1.24 34.20
N SER A 5 68.66 -0.04 34.51
CA SER A 5 69.26 -1.13 33.74
C SER A 5 68.71 -1.13 32.31
N PRO A 6 69.52 -1.47 31.29
CA PRO A 6 69.09 -1.49 29.89
C PRO A 6 67.84 -2.36 29.64
N GLN A 7 67.64 -3.39 30.46
CA GLN A 7 66.49 -4.29 30.43
C GLN A 7 65.20 -3.58 30.87
N ILE A 8 65.26 -2.77 31.93
CA ILE A 8 64.12 -1.98 32.41
C ILE A 8 63.74 -0.91 31.37
N LEU A 9 64.74 -0.25 30.77
CA LEU A 9 64.50 0.74 29.72
C LEU A 9 63.85 0.12 28.48
N GLY A 10 64.34 -1.05 28.04
CA GLY A 10 63.75 -1.81 26.93
C GLY A 10 62.31 -2.24 27.19
N ALA A 11 62.00 -2.68 28.42
CA ALA A 11 60.64 -3.03 28.82
C ALA A 11 59.68 -1.83 28.80
N ILE A 12 60.12 -0.65 29.27
CA ILE A 12 59.32 0.58 29.25
C ILE A 12 59.03 1.02 27.80
N ILE A 13 60.04 0.97 26.93
CA ILE A 13 59.88 1.32 25.51
C ILE A 13 58.93 0.34 24.82
N GLY A 14 59.10 -0.97 25.04
CA GLY A 14 58.23 -2.00 24.47
C GLY A 14 56.78 -1.87 24.92
N ALA A 15 56.55 -1.63 26.22
CA ALA A 15 55.21 -1.39 26.77
C ALA A 15 54.57 -0.12 26.17
N SER A 16 55.34 0.95 25.99
CA SER A 16 54.87 2.20 25.40
C SER A 16 54.46 2.02 23.93
N ILE A 17 55.26 1.31 23.14
CA ILE A 17 54.94 1.01 21.73
C ILE A 17 53.67 0.16 21.64
N SER A 18 53.55 -0.85 22.51
CA SER A 18 52.38 -1.74 22.55
C SER A 18 51.09 -0.98 22.89
N LEU A 19 51.17 -0.05 23.85
CA LEU A 19 50.04 0.80 24.23
C LEU A 19 49.59 1.71 23.07
N VAL A 20 50.53 2.36 22.39
CA VAL A 20 50.22 3.22 21.24
C VAL A 20 49.59 2.41 20.11
N ALA A 21 50.14 1.23 19.79
CA ALA A 21 49.57 0.34 18.78
C ALA A 21 48.15 -0.11 19.15
N ALA A 22 47.90 -0.46 20.42
CA ALA A 22 46.58 -0.86 20.89
C ALA A 22 45.55 0.28 20.79
N VAL A 23 45.91 1.51 21.14
CA VAL A 23 45.04 2.68 21.01
C VAL A 23 44.70 2.95 19.55
N ILE A 24 45.68 2.87 18.64
CA ILE A 24 45.45 3.05 17.20
C ILE A 24 44.48 1.98 16.68
N VAL A 25 44.71 0.70 17.02
CA VAL A 25 43.84 -0.42 16.63
C VAL A 25 42.41 -0.23 17.17
N LEU A 26 42.26 0.21 18.42
CA LEU A 26 40.96 0.48 19.04
C LEU A 26 40.22 1.60 18.29
N ILE A 27 40.90 2.71 17.96
CA ILE A 27 40.31 3.82 17.22
C ILE A 27 39.81 3.36 15.84
N PHE A 28 40.62 2.59 15.11
CA PHE A 28 40.22 2.05 13.81
C PHE A 28 39.08 1.04 13.92
N THR A 29 39.12 0.16 14.93
CA THR A 29 38.07 -0.84 15.18
C THR A 29 36.74 -0.15 15.49
N ASN A 30 36.73 0.85 16.39
CA ASN A 30 35.52 1.59 16.73
C ASN A 30 34.97 2.33 15.52
N LYS A 31 35.81 3.04 14.77
CA LYS A 31 35.38 3.74 13.54
C LYS A 31 34.84 2.80 12.47
N ALA A 32 35.43 1.62 12.31
CA ALA A 32 34.94 0.60 11.40
C ALA A 32 33.62 0.00 11.88
N HIS A 33 33.46 -0.21 13.19
CA HIS A 33 32.23 -0.71 13.81
C HIS A 33 31.08 0.28 13.62
N ASP A 34 31.29 1.56 13.93
CA ASP A 34 30.28 2.62 13.76
C ASP A 34 29.79 2.70 12.31
N ARG A 35 30.72 2.61 11.34
CA ARG A 35 30.37 2.60 9.91
C ARG A 35 29.53 1.39 9.52
N ARG A 36 29.89 0.19 10.00
CA ARG A 36 29.11 -1.03 9.73
C ARG A 36 27.74 -0.96 10.37
N GLN A 37 27.67 -0.48 11.61
CA GLN A 37 26.42 -0.34 12.34
C GLN A 37 25.49 0.67 11.64
N ALA A 38 26.02 1.82 11.20
CA ALA A 38 25.26 2.79 10.41
C ALA A 38 24.76 2.19 9.08
N ALA A 39 25.61 1.46 8.36
CA ALA A 39 25.22 0.79 7.13
C ALA A 39 24.15 -0.28 7.36
N GLN A 40 24.26 -1.03 8.46
CA GLN A 40 23.28 -2.04 8.84
C GLN A 40 21.94 -1.42 9.22
N HIS A 41 21.92 -0.35 10.03
CA HIS A 41 20.70 0.38 10.36
C HIS A 41 20.02 0.96 9.11
N ALA A 42 20.80 1.54 8.20
CA ALA A 42 20.25 2.06 6.95
C ALA A 42 19.62 0.95 6.09
N TYR A 43 20.28 -0.21 6.00
CA TYR A 43 19.75 -1.37 5.31
C TYR A 43 18.47 -1.93 5.97
N GLU A 44 18.45 -2.04 7.29
CA GLU A 44 17.28 -2.48 8.05
C GLU A 44 16.10 -1.52 7.87
N GLN A 45 16.34 -0.20 7.91
CA GLN A 45 15.33 0.81 7.64
C GLN A 45 14.76 0.72 6.21
N ASP A 46 15.62 0.59 5.19
CA ASP A 46 15.15 0.43 3.79
C ASP A 46 14.29 -0.84 3.64
N LYS A 47 14.74 -1.95 4.23
CA LYS A 47 14.04 -3.22 4.21
C LYS A 47 12.67 -3.14 4.90
N GLU A 48 12.60 -2.53 6.07
CA GLU A 48 11.34 -2.36 6.80
C GLU A 48 10.40 -1.39 6.06
N ASN A 49 10.92 -0.33 5.44
CA ASN A 49 10.12 0.58 4.61
C ASN A 49 9.51 -0.15 3.40
N LYS A 50 10.29 -0.99 2.70
CA LYS A 50 9.79 -1.81 1.58
C LYS A 50 8.71 -2.77 2.03
N ARG A 51 8.93 -3.48 3.14
CA ARG A 51 7.94 -4.39 3.73
C ARG A 51 6.66 -3.66 4.11
N HIS A 52 6.78 -2.49 4.73
CA HIS A 52 5.62 -1.67 5.09
C HIS A 52 4.83 -1.24 3.85
N ARG A 53 5.51 -0.75 2.80
CA ARG A 53 4.86 -0.37 1.53
C ARG A 53 4.18 -1.57 0.87
N GLN A 54 4.85 -2.71 0.82
CA GLN A 54 4.28 -3.95 0.26
C GLN A 54 2.98 -4.33 0.99
N ALA A 55 3.02 -4.40 2.32
CA ALA A 55 1.85 -4.73 3.14
C ALA A 55 0.69 -3.74 2.90
N LYS A 56 0.97 -2.45 2.73
CA LYS A 56 -0.06 -1.45 2.42
C LYS A 56 -0.66 -1.60 1.03
N LEU A 57 0.12 -1.98 0.02
CA LEU A 57 -0.43 -2.28 -1.31
C LEU A 57 -1.30 -3.53 -1.30
N GLU A 58 -0.89 -4.58 -0.59
CA GLU A 58 -1.68 -5.81 -0.41
C GLU A 58 -3.01 -5.51 0.31
N ASP A 59 -2.95 -4.75 1.42
CA ASP A 59 -4.13 -4.27 2.14
C ASP A 59 -5.07 -3.46 1.23
N CYS A 60 -4.49 -2.56 0.42
CA CYS A 60 -5.24 -1.73 -0.53
C CYS A 60 -5.95 -2.58 -1.58
N TYR A 61 -5.24 -3.55 -2.17
CA TYR A 61 -5.77 -4.46 -3.16
C TYR A 61 -6.95 -5.25 -2.58
N LEU A 62 -6.77 -5.88 -1.41
CA LEU A 62 -7.81 -6.67 -0.76
C LEU A 62 -9.02 -5.83 -0.33
N ALA A 63 -8.80 -4.62 0.15
CA ALA A 63 -9.89 -3.69 0.48
C ALA A 63 -10.69 -3.29 -0.77
N PHE A 64 -9.98 -2.92 -1.83
CA PHE A 64 -10.60 -2.53 -3.10
C PHE A 64 -11.35 -3.69 -3.74
N SER A 65 -10.77 -4.90 -3.82
CA SER A 65 -11.43 -6.07 -4.42
C SER A 65 -12.69 -6.49 -3.64
N ARG A 66 -12.66 -6.43 -2.30
CA ARG A 66 -13.87 -6.68 -1.50
C ARG A 66 -14.97 -5.67 -1.80
N TRP A 67 -14.60 -4.39 -1.87
CA TRP A 67 -15.54 -3.34 -2.25
C TRP A 67 -16.09 -3.54 -3.68
N GLU A 68 -15.25 -3.85 -4.65
CA GLU A 68 -15.62 -4.12 -6.05
C GLU A 68 -16.65 -5.25 -6.12
N ILE A 69 -16.39 -6.37 -5.44
CA ILE A 69 -17.31 -7.53 -5.39
C ILE A 69 -18.64 -7.16 -4.73
N CYS A 70 -18.61 -6.43 -3.62
CA CYS A 70 -19.83 -5.94 -2.98
C CYS A 70 -20.64 -5.05 -3.92
N PHE A 71 -19.97 -4.11 -4.60
CA PHE A 71 -20.64 -3.22 -5.55
C PHE A 71 -21.19 -3.99 -6.76
N ALA A 72 -20.46 -5.01 -7.24
CA ALA A 72 -20.93 -5.94 -8.27
C ALA A 72 -22.20 -6.67 -7.86
N GLY A 73 -22.23 -7.16 -6.62
CA GLY A 73 -23.44 -7.74 -6.04
C GLY A 73 -24.64 -6.78 -6.09
N ILE A 74 -24.42 -5.50 -5.77
CA ILE A 74 -25.47 -4.47 -5.77
C ILE A 74 -26.01 -4.27 -7.18
N TYR A 75 -25.17 -3.97 -8.18
CA TYR A 75 -25.67 -3.65 -9.52
C TYR A 75 -26.29 -4.87 -10.21
N ILE A 76 -25.82 -6.10 -9.97
CA ILE A 76 -26.50 -7.32 -10.43
C ILE A 76 -27.93 -7.38 -9.88
N GLY A 77 -28.10 -7.03 -8.60
CA GLY A 77 -29.42 -6.94 -7.98
C GLY A 77 -30.34 -5.90 -8.62
N MET A 78 -29.78 -4.85 -9.21
CA MET A 78 -30.52 -3.77 -9.86
C MET A 78 -30.96 -4.08 -11.29
N ILE A 79 -30.51 -5.18 -11.90
CA ILE A 79 -30.87 -5.53 -13.29
C ILE A 79 -32.39 -5.63 -13.47
N GLY A 80 -33.10 -6.26 -12.53
CA GLY A 80 -34.56 -6.38 -12.61
C GLY A 80 -35.27 -5.03 -12.50
N TYR A 81 -34.76 -4.11 -11.68
CA TYR A 81 -35.28 -2.74 -11.61
C TYR A 81 -35.04 -1.98 -12.92
N VAL A 82 -33.83 -2.07 -13.48
CA VAL A 82 -33.48 -1.43 -14.75
C VAL A 82 -34.30 -1.98 -15.93
N LYS A 83 -34.69 -3.26 -15.89
CA LYS A 83 -35.60 -3.88 -16.86
C LYS A 83 -37.07 -3.48 -16.68
N GLY A 84 -37.43 -2.94 -15.53
CA GLY A 84 -38.82 -2.68 -15.15
C GLY A 84 -39.53 -3.89 -14.55
N ASP A 85 -38.81 -4.97 -14.24
CA ASP A 85 -39.35 -6.18 -13.61
C ASP A 85 -39.60 -5.98 -12.11
N PHE A 86 -38.90 -5.05 -11.46
CA PHE A 86 -38.99 -4.76 -10.03
C PHE A 86 -39.49 -3.34 -9.76
N THR A 87 -40.24 -3.19 -8.67
CA THR A 87 -40.51 -1.88 -8.08
C THR A 87 -39.27 -1.34 -7.38
N GLU A 88 -39.28 -0.05 -7.07
CA GLU A 88 -38.21 0.60 -6.31
C GLU A 88 -38.05 -0.03 -4.91
N GLU A 89 -39.15 -0.36 -4.23
CA GLU A 89 -39.12 -1.02 -2.91
C GLU A 89 -38.40 -2.36 -2.97
N ARG A 90 -38.72 -3.17 -4.01
CA ARG A 90 -38.08 -4.46 -4.21
C ARG A 90 -36.58 -4.32 -4.53
N ALA A 91 -36.21 -3.28 -5.28
CA ALA A 91 -34.81 -2.96 -5.54
C ALA A 91 -34.09 -2.64 -4.22
N TYR A 92 -34.64 -1.77 -3.37
CA TYR A 92 -34.02 -1.44 -2.07
C TYR A 92 -33.85 -2.65 -1.15
N GLU A 93 -34.82 -3.56 -1.09
CA GLU A 93 -34.69 -4.81 -0.34
C GLU A 93 -33.46 -5.62 -0.78
N ILE A 94 -33.24 -5.73 -2.09
CA ILE A 94 -32.11 -6.45 -2.67
C ILE A 94 -30.78 -5.75 -2.35
N VAL A 95 -30.71 -4.41 -2.44
CA VAL A 95 -29.49 -3.66 -2.10
C VAL A 95 -29.14 -3.78 -0.62
N LYS A 96 -30.14 -3.63 0.26
CA LYS A 96 -29.96 -3.66 1.72
C LYS A 96 -29.32 -4.97 2.21
N LEU A 97 -29.66 -6.09 1.56
CA LEU A 97 -29.06 -7.39 1.85
C LEU A 97 -27.58 -7.49 1.45
N LYS A 98 -27.12 -6.65 0.51
CA LYS A 98 -25.78 -6.74 -0.10
C LYS A 98 -24.79 -5.67 0.35
N THR A 99 -25.23 -4.66 1.11
CA THR A 99 -24.39 -3.52 1.54
C THR A 99 -23.48 -3.78 2.76
N GLN A 100 -23.42 -4.98 3.31
CA GLN A 100 -22.71 -5.23 4.60
C GLN A 100 -21.20 -5.50 4.50
N GLY A 101 -20.50 -5.28 3.38
CA GLY A 101 -19.15 -5.85 3.21
C GLY A 101 -18.05 -5.06 2.50
N GLY A 102 -18.26 -3.82 2.08
CA GLY A 102 -17.25 -3.09 1.30
C GLY A 102 -16.37 -2.17 2.15
N SER A 103 -15.04 -2.35 2.14
CA SER A 103 -14.09 -1.44 2.80
C SER A 103 -13.58 -0.37 1.82
N LYS A 104 -14.50 0.37 1.19
CA LYS A 104 -14.17 1.45 0.24
C LYS A 104 -13.25 2.48 0.90
N GLU A 105 -13.60 2.89 2.10
CA GLU A 105 -12.96 3.92 2.90
C GLU A 105 -11.54 3.49 3.28
N GLN A 106 -11.32 2.19 3.49
CA GLN A 106 -9.99 1.64 3.77
C GLN A 106 -9.08 1.77 2.54
N ALA A 107 -9.56 1.38 1.36
CA ALA A 107 -8.78 1.53 0.13
C ALA A 107 -8.48 3.01 -0.17
N GLU A 108 -9.49 3.87 -0.02
CA GLU A 108 -9.35 5.32 -0.19
C GLU A 108 -8.30 5.93 0.76
N MET A 109 -8.37 5.57 2.05
CA MET A 109 -7.40 6.01 3.05
C MET A 109 -5.99 5.57 2.69
N ILE A 110 -5.78 4.30 2.30
CA ILE A 110 -4.45 3.80 1.97
C ILE A 110 -3.88 4.52 0.74
N ILE A 111 -4.69 4.72 -0.30
CA ILE A 111 -4.27 5.44 -1.51
C ILE A 111 -3.89 6.88 -1.17
N ASN A 112 -4.72 7.59 -0.40
CA ASN A 112 -4.46 8.99 -0.07
C ASN A 112 -3.23 9.17 0.83
N LEU A 113 -2.97 8.26 1.78
CA LEU A 113 -1.87 8.39 2.73
C LEU A 113 -0.54 7.82 2.22
N HIS A 114 -0.58 6.71 1.47
CA HIS A 114 0.63 5.96 1.14
C HIS A 114 0.96 5.93 -0.36
N PHE A 115 -0.05 6.04 -1.24
CA PHE A 115 0.13 5.87 -2.70
C PHE A 115 -0.64 6.93 -3.49
N PRO A 116 -0.33 8.22 -3.32
CA PRO A 116 -1.06 9.30 -3.99
C PRO A 116 -0.97 9.22 -5.53
N ASN A 117 0.03 8.53 -6.07
CA ASN A 117 0.16 8.23 -7.50
C ASN A 117 -0.98 7.33 -8.05
N LEU A 118 -1.65 6.54 -7.19
CA LEU A 118 -2.79 5.72 -7.58
C LEU A 118 -4.12 6.49 -7.57
N LYS A 119 -4.13 7.71 -7.01
CA LYS A 119 -5.35 8.49 -6.80
C LYS A 119 -6.12 8.77 -8.09
N GLU A 120 -5.44 9.11 -9.18
CA GLU A 120 -6.08 9.38 -10.47
C GLU A 120 -6.90 8.17 -10.97
N LYS A 121 -6.34 6.96 -10.88
CA LYS A 121 -7.03 5.72 -11.30
C LYS A 121 -8.16 5.35 -10.36
N TYR A 122 -8.00 5.64 -9.07
CA TYR A 122 -9.07 5.48 -8.09
C TYR A 122 -10.23 6.43 -8.37
N ASP A 123 -9.96 7.70 -8.62
CA ASP A 123 -10.96 8.73 -8.92
C ASP A 123 -11.68 8.42 -10.25
N ALA A 124 -10.97 7.90 -11.26
CA ALA A 124 -11.57 7.39 -12.50
C ALA A 124 -12.53 6.22 -12.22
N THR A 125 -12.16 5.30 -11.34
CA THR A 125 -13.03 4.19 -10.91
C THR A 125 -14.27 4.70 -10.17
N GLN A 126 -14.13 5.67 -9.27
CA GLN A 126 -15.27 6.28 -8.56
C GLN A 126 -16.20 7.02 -9.52
N SER A 127 -15.64 7.70 -10.52
CA SER A 127 -16.40 8.37 -11.56
C SER A 127 -17.20 7.38 -12.40
N ALA A 128 -16.57 6.27 -12.84
CA ALA A 128 -17.25 5.20 -13.57
C ALA A 128 -18.35 4.54 -12.72
N ARG A 129 -18.13 4.33 -11.43
CA ARG A 129 -19.17 3.91 -10.49
C ARG A 129 -20.35 4.89 -10.47
N GLY A 130 -20.07 6.19 -10.45
CA GLY A 130 -21.10 7.24 -10.48
C GLY A 130 -22.04 7.09 -11.69
N GLU A 131 -21.51 6.69 -12.84
CA GLU A 131 -22.32 6.41 -14.04
C GLU A 131 -23.28 5.23 -13.86
N ILE A 132 -22.87 4.17 -13.15
CA ILE A 132 -23.76 3.04 -12.84
C ILE A 132 -24.85 3.45 -11.85
N VAL A 133 -24.50 4.21 -10.82
CA VAL A 133 -25.43 4.63 -9.76
C VAL A 133 -26.59 5.47 -10.31
N LYS A 134 -26.41 6.16 -11.45
CA LYS A 134 -27.50 6.87 -12.13
C LYS A 134 -28.68 5.96 -12.47
N TYR A 135 -28.47 4.66 -12.65
CA TYR A 135 -29.52 3.68 -12.94
C TYR A 135 -30.24 3.15 -11.69
N PHE A 136 -29.80 3.53 -10.49
CA PHE A 136 -30.39 3.05 -9.24
C PHE A 136 -31.61 3.91 -8.84
N PRO A 137 -32.52 3.38 -8.00
CA PRO A 137 -33.61 4.18 -7.47
C PRO A 137 -33.13 5.35 -6.58
N PRO A 138 -33.89 6.46 -6.49
CA PRO A 138 -35.10 6.76 -7.26
C PRO A 138 -34.73 7.27 -8.66
N ASN A 139 -34.97 6.47 -9.70
CA ASN A 139 -34.84 6.90 -11.08
C ASN A 139 -36.10 6.53 -11.88
N PRO A 140 -37.08 7.46 -12.01
CA PRO A 140 -38.38 7.19 -12.65
C PRO A 140 -38.29 6.95 -14.16
N LYS A 141 -37.12 7.19 -14.77
CA LYS A 141 -36.83 6.90 -16.18
C LYS A 141 -35.43 6.32 -16.25
N GLY A 142 -35.27 5.04 -15.90
CA GLY A 142 -33.99 4.31 -15.93
C GLY A 142 -33.09 4.81 -17.07
N SER A 143 -32.13 5.67 -16.73
CA SER A 143 -31.59 6.66 -17.66
C SER A 143 -30.71 6.00 -18.72
N GLY A 144 -31.30 5.55 -19.83
CA GLY A 144 -30.60 4.87 -20.93
C GLY A 144 -30.89 3.38 -21.07
N GLY A 145 -31.83 2.84 -20.30
CA GLY A 145 -32.26 1.44 -20.38
C GLY A 145 -31.14 0.43 -20.09
N LEU A 146 -31.45 -0.86 -20.28
CA LEU A 146 -30.54 -1.96 -19.97
C LEU A 146 -29.19 -1.87 -20.70
N LYS A 147 -29.20 -1.38 -21.95
CA LYS A 147 -27.97 -1.21 -22.75
C LYS A 147 -27.04 -0.15 -22.16
N GLY A 148 -27.59 0.98 -21.71
CA GLY A 148 -26.81 2.02 -21.05
C GLY A 148 -26.22 1.53 -19.73
N PHE A 149 -27.01 0.78 -18.96
CA PHE A 149 -26.56 0.16 -17.71
C PHE A 149 -25.38 -0.80 -17.92
N TYR A 150 -25.45 -1.70 -18.91
CA TYR A 150 -24.34 -2.59 -19.22
C TYR A 150 -23.09 -1.83 -19.71
N SER A 151 -23.26 -0.78 -20.52
CA SER A 151 -22.12 0.04 -20.93
C SER A 151 -21.46 0.76 -19.74
N ALA A 152 -22.26 1.23 -18.77
CA ALA A 152 -21.72 1.82 -17.54
C ALA A 152 -20.99 0.77 -16.67
N GLN A 153 -21.54 -0.45 -16.60
CA GLN A 153 -20.90 -1.60 -15.94
C GLN A 153 -19.53 -1.92 -16.55
N GLU A 154 -19.46 -2.08 -17.87
CA GLU A 154 -18.19 -2.37 -18.58
C GLU A 154 -17.13 -1.30 -18.32
N LYS A 155 -17.52 -0.01 -18.29
CA LYS A 155 -16.60 1.09 -17.98
C LYS A 155 -16.07 1.02 -16.56
N PHE A 156 -16.91 0.69 -15.59
CA PHE A 156 -16.49 0.51 -14.20
C PHE A 156 -15.54 -0.68 -14.05
N GLU A 157 -15.87 -1.83 -14.64
CA GLU A 157 -15.03 -3.03 -14.59
C GLU A 157 -13.66 -2.78 -15.24
N ALA A 158 -13.63 -2.08 -16.37
CA ALA A 158 -12.40 -1.66 -17.02
C ALA A 158 -11.56 -0.72 -16.13
N ALA A 159 -12.19 0.30 -15.52
CA ALA A 159 -11.50 1.22 -14.62
C ALA A 159 -10.96 0.52 -13.35
N ALA A 160 -11.77 -0.38 -12.77
CA ALA A 160 -11.38 -1.17 -11.62
C ALA A 160 -10.19 -2.10 -11.94
N GLN A 161 -10.17 -2.71 -13.13
CA GLN A 161 -9.04 -3.50 -13.59
C GLN A 161 -7.78 -2.66 -13.78
N GLN A 162 -7.90 -1.45 -14.33
CA GLN A 162 -6.77 -0.52 -14.47
C GLN A 162 -6.17 -0.12 -13.11
N LEU A 163 -7.01 0.10 -12.10
CA LEU A 163 -6.52 0.39 -10.75
C LEU A 163 -5.80 -0.82 -10.14
N LYS A 164 -6.39 -2.02 -10.23
CA LYS A 164 -5.75 -3.27 -9.75
C LYS A 164 -4.41 -3.52 -10.41
N GLU A 165 -4.33 -3.28 -11.71
CA GLU A 165 -3.07 -3.40 -12.47
C GLU A 165 -2.03 -2.36 -12.02
N ALA A 166 -2.45 -1.13 -11.74
CA ALA A 166 -1.54 -0.12 -11.21
C ALA A 166 -1.01 -0.46 -9.81
N ILE A 167 -1.84 -1.06 -8.94
CA ILE A 167 -1.40 -1.58 -7.65
C ILE A 167 -0.38 -2.70 -7.84
N ARG A 168 -0.62 -3.62 -8.79
CA ARG A 168 0.29 -4.72 -9.13
C ARG A 168 1.65 -4.20 -9.63
N ILE A 169 1.65 -3.21 -10.52
CA ILE A 169 2.88 -2.58 -11.02
C ILE A 169 3.64 -1.89 -9.88
N GLU A 170 2.93 -1.19 -8.97
CA GLU A 170 3.58 -0.57 -7.81
C GLU A 170 4.23 -1.62 -6.89
N LEU A 171 3.60 -2.78 -6.71
CA LEU A 171 4.17 -3.91 -5.95
C LEU A 171 5.45 -4.47 -6.60
N GLU A 172 5.49 -4.56 -7.94
CA GLU A 172 6.67 -5.05 -8.68
C GLU A 172 7.86 -4.09 -8.63
N ASN A 173 7.62 -2.81 -8.32
CA ASN A 173 8.63 -1.76 -8.28
C ASN A 173 9.22 -1.49 -6.89
N LEU A 174 8.84 -2.26 -5.86
CA LEU A 174 9.37 -2.16 -4.49
C LEU A 174 10.69 -2.92 -4.31
#